data_AF-A0A2V8BNN8-F1
#
_entry.id   AF-A0A2V8BNN8-F1
#
_cell.length_a   1.000
_cell.length_b   1.000
_cell.length_c   1.000
_cell.angle_alpha   90.00
_cell.angle_beta   90.00
_cell.angle_gamma   90.00
#
_symmetry.space_group_name_H-M   'P 1'
#
loop_
_entity.id
_entity.type
_entity.pdbx_description
1 polymer ?
#
loop_
_entity_poly.entity_id
_entity_poly.type
_entity_poly.pdbx_seq_one_letter_code
_entity_poly.pdbx_strand_id
1 'polypeptide(L)'
;MATMLDSYVAEAERAASAGRQGDPAWLTETRRHALERFTALGFPTTREEEWRFTSVAPIAERRFVLAKNGASALRPQDLDPVRLPGTTAATLVFANGR
;
A
#
# COMPACT_ATOMS: atom_id res chain seq x y z
N MET A 1 -17.18 -8.11 12.72
CA MET A 1 -16.56 -8.18 11.38
C MET A 1 -16.40 -6.82 10.71
N ALA A 2 -17.31 -5.85 10.87
CA ALA A 2 -17.16 -4.48 10.32
C ALA A 2 -15.82 -3.79 10.70
N THR A 3 -15.36 -4.00 11.93
CA THR A 3 -14.25 -3.25 12.54
C THR A 3 -12.89 -3.36 11.83
N MET A 4 -12.63 -4.44 11.09
CA MET A 4 -11.31 -4.66 10.49
C MET A 4 -11.19 -3.99 9.12
N LEU A 5 -12.20 -4.14 8.25
CA LEU A 5 -12.26 -3.43 6.97
C LEU A 5 -12.25 -1.91 7.19
N ASP A 6 -12.98 -1.43 8.20
CA ASP A 6 -12.99 -0.01 8.59
C ASP A 6 -11.59 0.51 8.90
N SER A 7 -10.73 -0.31 9.52
CA SER A 7 -9.35 0.08 9.81
C SER A 7 -8.52 0.28 8.54
N TYR A 8 -8.71 -0.58 7.53
CA TYR A 8 -8.04 -0.44 6.24
C TYR A 8 -8.53 0.78 5.46
N VAL A 9 -9.85 1.02 5.45
CA VAL A 9 -10.44 2.21 4.81
C VAL A 9 -9.89 3.47 5.46
N ALA A 10 -9.87 3.53 6.79
CA ALA A 10 -9.33 4.68 7.52
C ALA A 10 -7.84 4.92 7.21
N GLU A 11 -7.00 3.87 7.13
CA GLU A 11 -5.60 4.04 6.72
C GLU A 11 -5.48 4.53 5.26
N ALA A 12 -6.32 4.03 4.34
CA ALA A 12 -6.30 4.47 2.94
C ALA A 12 -6.66 5.96 2.79
N GLU A 13 -7.66 6.43 3.53
CA GLU A 13 -8.03 7.85 3.59
C GLU A 13 -6.93 8.72 4.22
N ARG A 14 -6.24 8.22 5.26
CA ARG A 14 -5.03 8.87 5.78
C ARG A 14 -3.92 8.94 4.74
N ALA A 15 -3.72 7.90 3.94
CA ALA A 15 -2.76 7.92 2.84
C ALA A 15 -3.09 8.97 1.78
N ALA A 16 -4.38 9.17 1.49
CA ALA A 16 -4.85 10.17 0.55
C ALA A 16 -4.63 11.61 1.06
N SER A 17 -4.80 11.84 2.37
CA SER A 17 -4.67 13.16 3.00
C SER A 17 -3.23 13.53 3.43
N ALA A 18 -2.40 12.57 3.84
CA ALA A 18 -1.09 12.79 4.47
C ALA A 18 0.09 13.05 3.52
N GLY A 19 -0.16 13.51 2.29
CA GLY A 19 0.91 13.96 1.41
C GLY A 19 1.32 12.93 0.37
N ARG A 20 0.43 12.74 -0.60
CA ARG A 20 0.81 12.52 -2.00
C ARG A 20 0.66 13.83 -2.79
N GLN A 21 1.19 14.92 -2.23
CA GLN A 21 1.17 16.24 -2.87
C GLN A 21 1.87 16.10 -4.24
N GLY A 22 1.12 16.33 -5.31
CA GLY A 22 1.63 16.23 -6.68
C GLY A 22 1.19 14.98 -7.46
N ASP A 23 0.35 14.11 -6.90
CA ASP A 23 -0.29 13.09 -7.73
C ASP A 23 -1.10 13.73 -8.87
N PRO A 24 -0.97 13.24 -10.12
CA PRO A 24 -1.86 13.65 -11.19
C PRO A 24 -3.31 13.31 -10.86
N ALA A 25 -4.25 14.16 -11.32
CA ALA A 25 -5.67 13.99 -11.04
C ALA A 25 -6.22 12.60 -11.42
N TRP A 26 -5.75 12.02 -12.53
CA TRP A 26 -6.15 10.69 -12.97
C TRP A 26 -5.78 9.59 -11.95
N LEU A 27 -4.67 9.75 -11.23
CA LEU A 27 -4.20 8.78 -10.25
C LEU A 27 -4.97 8.90 -8.94
N THR A 28 -5.26 10.12 -8.50
CA THR A 28 -6.14 10.37 -7.34
C THR A 28 -7.50 9.73 -7.55
N GLU A 29 -8.08 9.93 -8.74
CA GLU A 29 -9.38 9.38 -9.09
C GLU A 29 -9.38 7.85 -9.15
N THR A 30 -8.34 7.27 -9.76
CA THR A 30 -8.17 5.81 -9.82
C THR A 30 -8.11 5.20 -8.41
N ARG A 31 -7.39 5.84 -7.48
CA ARG A 31 -7.32 5.35 -6.09
C ARG A 31 -8.65 5.45 -5.36
N ARG A 32 -9.43 6.51 -5.60
CA ARG A 32 -10.79 6.66 -5.05
C ARG A 32 -11.69 5.51 -5.54
N HIS A 33 -11.75 5.28 -6.85
CA HIS A 33 -12.53 4.18 -7.43
C HIS A 33 -12.09 2.80 -6.93
N ALA A 34 -10.78 2.58 -6.76
CA ALA A 34 -10.27 1.35 -6.20
C ALA A 34 -10.72 1.14 -4.74
N LEU A 35 -10.68 2.18 -3.91
CA LEU A 35 -11.12 2.10 -2.52
C LEU A 35 -12.63 1.84 -2.41
N GLU A 36 -13.44 2.48 -3.26
CA GLU A 36 -14.89 2.24 -3.33
C GLU A 36 -15.22 0.79 -3.70
N ARG A 37 -14.57 0.26 -4.74
CA ARG A 37 -14.73 -1.14 -5.14
C ARG A 37 -14.27 -2.10 -4.04
N PHE A 38 -13.13 -1.83 -3.41
CA PHE A 38 -12.64 -2.64 -2.31
C PHE A 38 -13.60 -2.64 -1.12
N THR A 39 -14.18 -1.49 -0.79
CA THR A 39 -15.16 -1.38 0.31
C THR A 39 -16.45 -2.14 -0.01
N ALA A 40 -16.88 -2.12 -1.28
CA ALA A 40 -18.07 -2.84 -1.71
C ALA A 40 -17.88 -4.37 -1.75
N LEU A 41 -16.69 -4.85 -2.11
CA LEU A 41 -16.38 -6.28 -2.24
C LEU A 41 -15.86 -6.90 -0.94
N GLY A 42 -15.11 -6.14 -0.14
CA GLY A 42 -14.39 -6.64 1.03
C GLY A 42 -13.16 -7.48 0.68
N PHE A 43 -12.63 -8.19 1.67
CA PHE A 43 -11.57 -9.18 1.46
C PHE A 43 -12.16 -10.48 0.89
N PRO A 44 -11.45 -11.14 -0.03
CA PRO A 44 -11.89 -12.43 -0.55
C PRO A 44 -11.85 -13.52 0.52
N THR A 45 -12.60 -14.58 0.29
CA THR A 45 -12.65 -15.76 1.18
C THR A 45 -12.31 -17.03 0.41
N THR A 46 -11.94 -18.10 1.11
CA THR A 46 -11.68 -19.42 0.49
C THR A 46 -12.91 -20.08 -0.13
N ARG A 47 -14.08 -19.42 -0.08
CA ARG A 47 -15.29 -19.82 -0.80
C ARG A 47 -15.25 -19.43 -2.28
N GLU A 48 -14.47 -18.41 -2.62
CA GLU A 48 -14.23 -18.01 -4.01
C GLU A 48 -13.21 -18.94 -4.65
N GLU A 49 -13.46 -19.37 -5.89
CA GLU A 49 -12.64 -20.38 -6.58
C GLU A 49 -11.17 -19.95 -6.68
N GLU A 50 -10.93 -18.69 -7.04
CA GLU A 50 -9.59 -18.09 -7.15
C GLU A 50 -8.82 -18.07 -5.82
N TRP A 51 -9.52 -18.12 -4.69
CA TRP A 51 -8.95 -18.03 -3.34
C TRP A 51 -9.06 -19.32 -2.54
N ARG A 52 -9.59 -20.39 -3.14
CA ARG A 52 -9.87 -21.67 -2.48
C ARG A 52 -8.69 -22.22 -1.69
N PHE A 53 -7.47 -22.03 -2.20
CA PHE A 53 -6.24 -22.54 -1.61
C PHE A 53 -5.34 -21.44 -1.02
N THR A 54 -5.83 -20.21 -0.92
CA THR A 54 -5.05 -19.07 -0.42
C THR A 54 -5.93 -18.22 0.50
N SER A 55 -5.91 -18.55 1.79
CA SER A 55 -6.65 -17.76 2.78
C SER A 55 -5.95 -16.42 3.03
N VAL A 56 -6.69 -15.32 2.87
CA VAL A 56 -6.23 -13.96 3.23
C VAL A 56 -6.69 -13.51 4.62
N ALA A 57 -7.36 -14.39 5.38
CA ALA A 57 -7.84 -14.08 6.72
C ALA A 57 -6.73 -13.52 7.64
N PRO A 58 -5.48 -14.03 7.65
CA PRO A 58 -4.42 -13.46 8.49
C PRO A 58 -4.07 -12.01 8.17
N ILE A 59 -4.28 -11.57 6.92
CA ILE A 59 -4.12 -10.18 6.52
C ILE A 59 -5.33 -9.40 7.02
N ALA A 60 -6.54 -9.81 6.63
CA ALA A 60 -7.78 -9.11 6.96
C ALA A 60 -7.99 -8.94 8.49
N GLU A 61 -7.52 -9.89 9.29
CA GLU A 61 -7.61 -9.90 10.75
C GLU A 61 -6.45 -9.15 11.45
N ARG A 62 -5.55 -8.52 10.69
CA ARG A 62 -4.48 -7.71 11.24
C ARG A 62 -4.75 -6.23 11.04
N ARG A 63 -4.52 -5.44 12.08
CA ARG A 63 -4.51 -3.98 11.98
C ARG A 63 -3.16 -3.52 11.44
N PHE A 64 -3.16 -2.92 10.27
CA PHE A 64 -2.00 -2.24 9.69
C PHE A 64 -2.09 -0.74 9.92
N VAL A 65 -0.95 -0.07 9.91
CA VAL A 65 -0.83 1.39 9.96
C VAL A 65 0.20 1.83 8.93
N LEU A 66 -0.01 2.98 8.31
CA LEU A 66 0.98 3.55 7.41
C LEU A 66 2.25 3.94 8.17
N ALA A 67 3.41 3.70 7.55
CA ALA A 67 4.68 4.14 8.09
C ALA A 67 4.75 5.68 8.10
N LYS A 68 5.09 6.26 9.25
CA LYS A 68 5.13 7.73 9.44
C LYS A 68 6.32 8.39 8.71
N ASN A 69 7.42 7.64 8.53
CA ASN A 69 8.69 8.14 8.01
C ASN A 69 9.13 7.27 6.82
N GLY A 70 8.66 7.58 5.60
CA GLY A 70 9.00 6.82 4.38
C GLY A 70 10.49 6.90 4.00
N ALA A 71 10.81 7.37 2.79
CA ALA A 71 12.19 7.55 2.35
C ALA A 71 13.03 8.52 3.22
N SER A 72 12.37 9.39 3.99
CA SER A 72 13.04 10.39 4.83
C SER A 72 13.88 9.82 5.98
N ALA A 73 13.73 8.54 6.30
CA ALA A 73 14.55 7.86 7.30
C ALA A 73 15.85 7.26 6.73
N LEU A 74 15.99 7.19 5.40
CA LEU A 74 17.13 6.56 4.74
C LEU A 74 18.21 7.58 4.40
N ARG A 75 19.47 7.21 4.64
CA ARG A 75 20.64 7.91 4.13
C ARG A 75 21.15 7.21 2.87
N PRO A 76 21.86 7.91 1.97
CA PRO A 76 22.40 7.29 0.75
C PRO A 76 23.25 6.04 1.00
N GLN A 77 24.03 6.02 2.09
CA GLN A 77 24.86 4.89 2.51
C GLN A 77 24.05 3.65 2.95
N ASP A 78 22.82 3.84 3.40
CA ASP A 78 21.96 2.72 3.81
C ASP A 78 21.50 1.91 2.58
N LEU A 79 21.66 2.46 1.37
CA LEU A 79 21.32 1.81 0.11
C LEU A 79 22.47 0.95 -0.44
N ASP A 80 23.71 1.19 -0.02
CA ASP A 80 24.89 0.54 -0.59
C ASP A 80 24.82 -1.00 -0.62
N PRO A 81 24.27 -1.68 0.41
CA PRO A 81 24.12 -3.14 0.39
C PRO A 81 23.13 -3.68 -0.65
N VAL A 82 22.21 -2.84 -1.12
CA VAL A 82 21.10 -3.22 -2.02
C VAL A 82 21.21 -2.57 -3.40
N ARG A 83 22.31 -1.86 -3.68
CA ARG A 83 22.57 -1.29 -5.01
C ARG A 83 22.76 -2.40 -6.02
N LEU A 84 22.16 -2.22 -7.18
CA LEU A 84 22.41 -3.07 -8.33
C LEU A 84 23.89 -2.93 -8.76
N PRO A 85 24.57 -4.04 -9.05
CA PRO A 85 25.94 -3.98 -9.56
C PRO A 85 25.98 -3.38 -10.97
N GLY A 86 27.09 -2.73 -11.31
CA GLY A 86 27.33 -2.16 -12.64
C GLY A 86 26.70 -0.77 -12.85
N THR A 87 26.68 -0.33 -14.11
CA THR A 87 26.16 0.98 -14.49
C THR A 87 24.65 0.90 -14.72
N THR A 88 23.89 1.78 -14.08
CA THR A 88 22.44 1.93 -14.31
C THR A 88 22.17 3.24 -15.03
N ALA A 89 21.15 3.27 -15.90
CA ALA A 89 20.73 4.51 -16.56
C ALA A 89 20.03 5.48 -15.59
N ALA A 90 19.35 4.93 -14.58
CA ALA A 90 18.73 5.66 -13.48
C ALA A 90 18.57 4.75 -12.26
N THR A 91 18.53 5.35 -11.06
CA THR A 91 18.16 4.66 -9.81
C THR A 91 16.91 5.31 -9.24
N LEU A 92 15.85 4.52 -9.08
CA LEU A 92 14.60 4.93 -8.43
C LEU A 92 14.50 4.18 -7.10
N VAL A 93 14.28 4.92 -6.01
CA VAL A 93 14.21 4.36 -4.66
C VAL A 93 12.80 4.56 -4.13
N PHE A 94 12.17 3.47 -3.69
CA PHE A 94 10.87 3.48 -3.04
C PHE A 94 11.00 2.93 -1.63
N ALA A 95 10.61 3.70 -0.63
CA ALA A 95 10.73 3.33 0.77
C ALA A 95 9.42 3.58 1.51
N ASN A 96 8.80 2.49 1.97
CA ASN A 96 7.49 2.49 2.63
C ASN A 96 6.40 3.25 1.84
N GLY A 97 6.39 3.09 0.52
CA GLY A 97 5.38 3.65 -0.37
C GLY A 97 5.61 5.12 -0.78
N ARG A 98 6.83 5.65 -0.60
CA ARG A 98 7.28 6.95 -1.11
C ARG A 98 8.49 6.79 -2.01
#